data_AF-A0A814PS36-F1
#
_entry.id   AF-A0A814PS36-F1
#
_cell.length_a   1.000
_cell.length_b   1.000
_cell.length_c   1.000
_cell.angle_alpha   90.00
_cell.angle_beta   90.00
_cell.angle_gamma   90.00
#
_symmetry.space_group_name_H-M   'P 1'
#
loop_
_entity.id
_entity.type
_entity.pdbx_description
1 polymer ?
#
loop_
_entity_poly.entity_id
_entity_poly.type
_entity_poly.pdbx_seq_one_letter_code
_entity_poly.pdbx_strand_id
1 'polypeptide(L)'
;MATTSSLSNDCSTTNIINTNKIKSIHNLSRSIERALDEAAYTGELILNGRKLREFPNYSYTNNKCDLSDTIIADLSRNHFIEFPRILCSFFSLERLNLYNNVIKSIPEQIIQIRMLKTLDLSRNQLAYIPASLCKLPNLEVLIINNNKLISLPEEIGQLENLIELDVSSNDITQLPYQIGTLTYLRTLNIRRNMIIELPTGK
;
A
#
# COMPACT_ATOMS: atom_id res chain seq x y z
N MET A 1 58.07 -13.41 43.93
CA MET A 1 58.04 -12.02 44.44
C MET A 1 57.10 -11.23 43.56
N ALA A 2 55.94 -10.89 44.11
CA ALA A 2 55.00 -9.97 43.51
C ALA A 2 55.47 -8.54 43.75
N THR A 3 55.31 -7.66 42.76
CA THR A 3 54.89 -6.27 42.99
C THR A 3 54.18 -5.75 41.74
N THR A 4 52.97 -5.26 42.00
CA THR A 4 52.01 -4.55 41.16
C THR A 4 52.27 -3.04 41.19
N SER A 5 51.98 -2.34 40.08
CA SER A 5 51.34 -1.00 39.99
C SER A 5 51.61 -0.43 38.57
N SER A 6 50.76 0.33 37.89
CA SER A 6 49.40 0.83 38.11
C SER A 6 48.90 1.42 36.78
N LEU A 7 47.59 1.28 36.54
CA LEU A 7 46.82 1.91 35.46
C LEU A 7 46.88 3.44 35.49
N SER A 8 46.84 4.09 34.32
CA SER A 8 45.85 5.13 33.91
C SER A 8 46.37 6.03 32.79
N ASN A 9 45.69 6.02 31.64
CA ASN A 9 45.08 7.20 30.98
C ASN A 9 44.75 6.89 29.51
N ASP A 10 43.50 6.46 29.34
CA ASP A 10 42.51 7.00 28.41
C ASP A 10 43.02 7.91 27.27
N CYS A 11 42.83 7.46 26.03
CA CYS A 11 42.49 8.36 24.93
C CYS A 11 41.49 7.65 24.03
N SER A 12 40.24 7.78 24.43
CA SER A 12 39.04 7.43 23.71
C SER A 12 39.02 8.19 22.37
N THR A 13 39.46 7.55 21.29
CA THR A 13 39.07 7.96 19.94
C THR A 13 37.65 7.48 19.68
N THR A 14 36.68 8.16 20.28
CA THR A 14 35.32 8.20 19.78
C THR A 14 35.38 8.76 18.36
N ASN A 15 35.23 7.88 17.37
CA ASN A 15 34.82 8.28 16.04
C ASN A 15 33.50 9.02 16.17
N ILE A 16 33.57 10.34 16.30
CA ILE A 16 32.43 11.24 16.10
C ILE A 16 32.09 11.10 14.62
N ILE A 17 31.24 10.13 14.30
CA ILE A 17 30.64 10.02 12.99
C ILE A 17 29.87 11.32 12.81
N ASN A 18 30.37 12.15 11.90
CA ASN A 18 29.76 13.41 11.53
C ASN A 18 28.29 13.15 11.15
N THR A 19 27.36 13.51 12.03
CA THR A 19 25.92 13.26 11.89
C THR A 19 25.35 13.96 10.65
N ASN A 20 26.05 14.97 10.12
CA ASN A 20 25.74 15.62 8.85
C ASN A 20 26.05 14.74 7.62
N LYS A 21 26.96 13.77 7.74
CA LYS A 21 27.27 12.81 6.65
C LYS A 21 26.24 11.68 6.58
N ILE A 22 25.62 11.32 7.70
CA ILE A 22 24.48 10.38 7.76
C ILE A 22 23.20 11.03 7.22
N LYS A 23 22.96 12.31 7.54
CA LYS A 23 21.82 13.08 6.96
C LYS A 23 21.85 13.12 5.43
N SER A 24 23.03 13.06 4.81
CA SER A 24 23.19 13.23 3.36
C SER A 24 22.73 12.05 2.49
N ILE A 25 22.52 10.85 3.02
CA ILE A 25 22.34 9.63 2.20
C ILE A 25 20.85 9.34 1.90
N HIS A 26 19.93 9.93 2.68
CA HIS A 26 18.48 9.74 2.53
C HIS A 26 17.68 11.03 2.72
N ASN A 27 18.22 12.19 2.32
CA ASN A 27 17.47 13.44 2.43
C ASN A 27 16.23 13.41 1.53
N LEU A 28 15.06 13.31 2.17
CA LEU A 28 13.77 13.53 1.52
C LEU A 28 13.74 14.95 0.97
N SER A 29 13.02 15.16 -0.14
CA SER A 29 12.77 16.54 -0.56
C SER A 29 11.94 17.25 0.52
N ARG A 30 12.17 18.54 0.77
CA ARG A 30 11.36 19.35 1.71
C ARG A 30 9.85 19.22 1.45
N SER A 31 9.48 19.04 0.18
CA SER A 31 8.08 18.87 -0.20
C SER A 31 7.47 17.53 0.25
N ILE A 32 8.29 16.48 0.38
CA ILE A 32 7.88 15.18 0.92
C ILE A 32 7.84 15.25 2.44
N GLU A 33 8.88 15.82 3.07
CA GLU A 33 8.92 16.03 4.53
C GLU A 33 7.66 16.77 4.99
N ARG A 34 7.34 17.89 4.34
CA ARG A 34 6.14 18.65 4.66
C ARG A 34 4.85 17.86 4.48
N ALA A 35 4.76 17.01 3.45
CA ALA A 35 3.56 16.19 3.24
C ALA A 35 3.41 15.10 4.32
N LEU A 36 4.52 14.54 4.80
CA LEU A 36 4.53 13.59 5.92
C LEU A 36 4.15 14.29 7.24
N ASP A 37 4.70 15.49 7.48
CA ASP A 37 4.35 16.31 8.64
C ASP A 37 2.87 16.69 8.62
N GLU A 38 2.35 17.19 7.50
CA GLU A 38 0.93 17.54 7.33
C GLU A 38 0.00 16.34 7.54
N ALA A 39 0.39 15.16 7.04
CA ALA A 39 -0.37 13.93 7.23
C ALA A 39 -0.53 13.55 8.70
N ALA A 40 0.51 13.75 9.52
CA ALA A 40 0.48 13.45 10.95
C ALA A 40 -0.49 14.35 11.75
N TYR A 41 -0.92 15.48 11.20
CA TYR A 41 -1.92 16.36 11.84
C TYR A 41 -3.32 16.21 11.25
N THR A 42 -3.41 15.84 9.98
CA THR A 42 -4.67 15.85 9.21
C THR A 42 -5.25 14.46 9.01
N GLY A 43 -4.43 13.41 9.12
CA GLY A 43 -4.78 12.06 8.68
C GLY A 43 -4.79 11.90 7.15
N GLU A 44 -4.36 12.90 6.38
CA GLU A 44 -4.34 12.87 4.91
C GLU A 44 -2.91 12.87 4.37
N LEU A 45 -2.46 11.71 3.88
CA LEU A 45 -1.14 11.54 3.28
C LEU A 45 -1.17 11.73 1.77
N ILE A 46 -0.65 12.88 1.30
CA ILE A 46 -0.64 13.24 -0.13
C ILE A 46 0.77 13.17 -0.72
N LEU A 47 1.07 12.04 -1.37
CA LEU A 47 2.37 11.74 -2.03
C LEU A 47 2.26 11.53 -3.54
N ASN A 48 1.15 11.94 -4.16
CA ASN A 48 0.89 11.72 -5.57
C ASN A 48 1.83 12.50 -6.51
N GLY A 49 2.15 11.93 -7.67
CA GLY A 49 2.86 12.64 -8.75
C GLY A 49 4.34 12.93 -8.47
N ARG A 50 4.96 12.25 -7.51
CA ARG A 50 6.31 12.55 -7.00
C ARG A 50 7.42 11.69 -7.59
N LYS A 51 7.09 10.83 -8.57
CA LYS A 51 8.01 9.87 -9.22
C LYS A 51 8.66 8.88 -8.24
N LEU A 52 8.03 8.66 -7.08
CA LEU A 52 8.53 7.76 -6.03
C LEU A 52 8.60 6.33 -6.53
N ARG A 53 9.68 5.62 -6.22
CA ARG A 53 9.83 4.18 -6.48
C ARG A 53 9.61 3.33 -5.24
N GLU A 54 9.77 3.95 -4.08
CA GLU A 54 9.63 3.36 -2.75
C GLU A 54 8.97 4.37 -1.82
N PHE A 55 8.42 3.88 -0.71
CA PHE A 55 7.76 4.75 0.24
C PHE A 55 8.84 5.56 0.98
N PRO A 56 8.67 6.88 1.14
CA PRO A 56 9.64 7.70 1.86
C PRO A 56 9.97 7.12 3.23
N ASN A 57 11.25 6.89 3.53
CA ASN A 57 11.64 6.50 4.88
C ASN A 57 11.54 7.73 5.81
N TYR A 58 10.49 7.75 6.63
CA TYR A 58 10.19 8.86 7.55
C TYR A 58 10.72 8.63 8.97
N SER A 59 11.50 7.57 9.22
CA SER A 59 12.12 7.35 10.54
C SER A 59 13.16 8.42 10.93
N TYR A 60 13.60 9.23 9.98
CA TYR A 60 14.59 10.30 10.15
C TYR A 60 14.00 11.71 10.11
N THR A 61 12.69 11.87 10.01
CA THR A 61 12.08 13.21 10.04
C THR A 61 12.32 13.85 11.41
N ASN A 62 12.62 15.16 11.42
CA ASN A 62 12.99 15.87 12.66
C ASN A 62 11.86 15.82 13.71
N ASN A 63 10.61 15.69 13.24
CA ASN A 63 9.48 15.30 14.04
C ASN A 63 9.21 13.83 13.73
N LYS A 64 9.34 12.95 14.72
CA LYS A 64 8.99 11.53 14.58
C LYS A 64 7.48 11.43 14.33
N CYS A 65 7.07 11.54 13.07
CA CYS A 65 5.68 11.52 12.67
C CYS A 65 5.16 10.10 12.72
N ASP A 66 4.20 9.85 13.62
CA ASP A 66 3.36 8.68 13.54
C ASP A 66 2.36 8.91 12.41
N LEU A 67 2.24 7.95 11.50
CA LEU A 67 1.30 7.97 10.39
C LEU A 67 0.27 6.84 10.51
N SER A 68 0.29 6.08 11.61
CA SER A 68 -0.58 4.92 11.80
C SER A 68 -2.07 5.30 11.87
N ASP A 69 -2.37 6.56 12.18
CA ASP A 69 -3.70 7.16 12.21
C ASP A 69 -4.13 7.79 10.86
N THR A 70 -3.31 7.69 9.81
CA THR A 70 -3.67 8.13 8.45
C THR A 70 -4.99 7.50 8.02
N ILE A 71 -5.94 8.33 7.62
CA ILE A 71 -7.29 7.96 7.16
C ILE A 71 -7.33 7.87 5.63
N ILE A 72 -6.65 8.80 4.95
CA ILE A 72 -6.61 8.89 3.49
C ILE A 72 -5.16 8.91 3.04
N ALA A 73 -4.83 8.08 2.05
CA ALA A 73 -3.51 8.08 1.43
C ALA A 73 -3.62 8.14 -0.10
N ASP A 74 -3.09 9.19 -0.71
CA ASP A 74 -2.93 9.33 -2.16
C ASP A 74 -1.46 9.17 -2.56
N LEU A 75 -1.14 7.99 -3.08
CA LEU A 75 0.17 7.62 -3.62
C LEU A 75 0.13 7.47 -5.14
N SER A 76 -0.89 8.01 -5.79
CA SER A 76 -1.11 7.86 -7.23
C SER A 76 -0.03 8.54 -8.08
N ARG A 77 0.09 8.14 -9.35
CA ARG A 77 1.01 8.75 -10.34
C ARG A 77 2.47 8.72 -9.88
N ASN A 78 2.91 7.61 -9.32
CA ASN A 78 4.29 7.34 -8.93
C ASN A 78 4.86 6.17 -9.76
N HIS A 79 5.95 5.56 -9.30
CA HIS A 79 6.63 4.44 -9.94
C HIS A 79 6.80 3.26 -8.97
N PHE A 80 5.86 3.05 -8.05
CA PHE A 80 5.90 1.91 -7.13
C PHE A 80 5.84 0.60 -7.91
N ILE A 81 6.83 -0.28 -7.72
CA ILE A 81 6.90 -1.61 -8.35
C ILE A 81 6.14 -2.66 -7.53
N GLU A 82 6.07 -2.45 -6.22
CA GLU A 82 5.34 -3.27 -5.27
C GLU A 82 4.43 -2.37 -4.43
N PHE A 83 3.34 -2.95 -3.92
CA PHE A 83 2.51 -2.26 -2.94
C PHE A 83 3.36 -1.90 -1.70
N PRO A 84 3.34 -0.64 -1.23
CA PRO A 84 4.11 -0.23 -0.07
C PRO A 84 3.64 -0.91 1.22
N ARG A 85 4.37 -1.95 1.67
CA ARG A 85 4.00 -2.76 2.86
C ARG A 85 3.80 -1.94 4.14
N ILE A 86 4.42 -0.77 4.26
CA ILE A 86 4.23 0.13 5.40
C ILE A 86 2.79 0.60 5.55
N LEU A 87 2.02 0.68 4.45
CA LEU A 87 0.60 1.04 4.51
C LEU A 87 -0.23 -0.02 5.26
N CYS A 88 0.27 -1.26 5.39
CA CYS A 88 -0.38 -2.31 6.17
C CYS A 88 -0.38 -2.02 7.68
N SER A 89 0.44 -1.08 8.15
CA SER A 89 0.42 -0.60 9.54
C SER A 89 -0.40 0.68 9.75
N PHE A 90 -1.11 1.17 8.73
CA PHE A 90 -1.98 2.34 8.88
C PHE A 90 -3.38 1.86 9.25
N PHE A 91 -3.60 1.62 10.54
CA PHE A 91 -4.78 0.92 11.04
C PHE A 91 -6.08 1.70 10.86
N SER A 92 -5.99 3.03 10.71
CA SER A 92 -7.14 3.93 10.46
C SER A 92 -7.42 4.16 8.97
N LEU A 93 -6.65 3.58 8.06
CA LEU A 93 -6.73 3.90 6.63
C LEU A 93 -8.06 3.43 6.03
N GLU A 94 -8.88 4.39 5.59
CA GLU A 94 -10.18 4.15 4.97
C GLU A 94 -10.12 4.25 3.44
N ARG A 95 -9.24 5.10 2.91
CA ARG A 95 -9.14 5.37 1.46
C ARG A 95 -7.70 5.31 1.00
N LEU A 96 -7.40 4.40 0.09
CA LEU A 96 -6.08 4.24 -0.50
C LEU A 96 -6.13 4.37 -2.01
N ASN A 97 -5.43 5.37 -2.54
CA ASN A 97 -5.27 5.58 -3.97
C ASN A 97 -3.84 5.25 -4.41
N LEU A 98 -3.70 4.19 -5.21
CA LEU A 98 -2.47 3.73 -5.84
C LEU A 98 -2.55 3.79 -7.38
N TYR A 99 -3.51 4.55 -7.92
CA TYR A 99 -3.71 4.78 -9.33
C TYR A 99 -2.42 5.11 -10.08
N ASN A 100 -2.23 4.54 -11.26
CA ASN A 100 -1.15 4.90 -12.19
C ASN A 100 0.24 4.76 -11.56
N ASN A 101 0.56 3.53 -11.20
CA ASN A 101 1.87 3.09 -10.74
C ASN A 101 2.35 1.93 -11.63
N VAL A 102 3.35 1.16 -11.18
CA VAL A 102 3.84 -0.04 -11.88
C VAL A 102 3.79 -1.27 -10.97
N ILE A 103 2.80 -1.31 -10.07
CA ILE A 103 2.67 -2.33 -9.03
C ILE A 103 2.35 -3.67 -9.68
N LYS A 104 3.16 -4.69 -9.34
CA LYS A 104 3.02 -6.06 -9.86
C LYS A 104 2.40 -7.02 -8.86
N SER A 105 2.50 -6.72 -7.57
CA SER A 105 2.04 -7.59 -6.48
C SER A 105 1.51 -6.79 -5.29
N ILE A 106 0.58 -7.41 -4.58
CA ILE A 106 -0.01 -6.93 -3.33
C ILE A 106 0.40 -7.93 -2.24
N PRO A 107 0.90 -7.47 -1.08
CA PRO A 107 1.29 -8.35 0.02
C PRO A 107 0.07 -8.97 0.70
N GLU A 108 0.23 -10.16 1.25
CA GLU A 108 -0.80 -10.81 2.08
C GLU A 108 -1.17 -9.99 3.33
N GLN A 109 -0.26 -9.12 3.78
CA GLN A 109 -0.48 -8.20 4.89
C GLN A 109 -1.55 -7.13 4.61
N ILE A 110 -2.05 -6.99 3.38
CA ILE A 110 -3.13 -6.04 3.07
C ILE A 110 -4.36 -6.24 3.97
N ILE A 111 -4.62 -7.47 4.42
CA ILE A 111 -5.70 -7.82 5.38
C ILE A 111 -5.61 -7.06 6.73
N GLN A 112 -4.45 -6.47 7.04
CA GLN A 112 -4.26 -5.68 8.26
C GLN A 112 -4.94 -4.30 8.18
N ILE A 113 -5.25 -3.80 6.97
CA ILE A 113 -5.90 -2.50 6.74
C ILE A 113 -7.41 -2.64 6.93
N ARG A 114 -7.84 -3.01 8.14
CA ARG A 114 -9.23 -3.43 8.42
C ARG A 114 -10.27 -2.35 8.20
N MET A 115 -9.89 -1.07 8.27
CA MET A 115 -10.79 0.07 8.07
C MET A 115 -10.96 0.47 6.60
N LEU A 116 -10.25 -0.19 5.66
CA LEU A 116 -10.24 0.20 4.26
C LEU A 116 -11.63 0.01 3.62
N LYS A 117 -12.19 1.12 3.12
CA LYS A 117 -13.48 1.17 2.41
C LYS A 117 -13.29 1.34 0.91
N THR A 118 -12.27 2.10 0.50
CA THR A 118 -11.99 2.38 -0.91
C THR A 118 -10.54 2.06 -1.26
N LEU A 119 -10.36 1.22 -2.28
CA LEU A 119 -9.05 0.88 -2.83
C LEU A 119 -9.03 1.08 -4.34
N ASP A 120 -8.20 2.02 -4.80
CA ASP A 120 -7.92 2.22 -6.22
C ASP A 120 -6.51 1.73 -6.57
N LEU A 121 -6.45 0.68 -7.38
CA LEU A 121 -5.26 0.04 -7.93
C LEU A 121 -5.22 0.14 -9.46
N SER A 122 -6.04 1.00 -10.05
CA SER A 122 -6.16 1.08 -11.49
C SER A 122 -4.90 1.59 -12.18
N ARG A 123 -4.70 1.18 -13.44
CA ARG A 123 -3.48 1.48 -14.22
C ARG A 123 -2.20 1.03 -13.50
N ASN A 124 -2.12 -0.26 -13.19
CA ASN A 124 -0.93 -0.91 -12.65
C ASN A 124 -0.53 -2.10 -13.54
N GLN A 125 0.24 -3.06 -13.01
CA GLN A 125 0.70 -4.25 -13.73
C GLN A 125 0.36 -5.54 -12.98
N LEU A 126 -0.73 -5.54 -12.21
CA LEU A 126 -1.15 -6.69 -11.41
C LEU A 126 -1.58 -7.84 -12.32
N ALA A 127 -1.00 -9.02 -12.10
CA ALA A 127 -1.39 -10.27 -12.77
C ALA A 127 -2.46 -11.07 -11.99
N TYR A 128 -2.52 -10.86 -10.68
CA TYR A 128 -3.48 -11.45 -9.76
C TYR A 128 -3.67 -10.53 -8.56
N ILE A 129 -4.74 -10.76 -7.79
CA ILE A 129 -4.92 -10.20 -6.44
C ILE A 129 -4.87 -11.33 -5.41
N PRO A 130 -4.28 -11.12 -4.22
CA PRO A 130 -4.20 -12.15 -3.20
C PRO A 130 -5.57 -12.39 -2.55
N ALA A 131 -5.85 -13.62 -2.12
CA ALA A 131 -7.08 -13.99 -1.42
C ALA A 131 -7.30 -13.19 -0.13
N SER A 132 -6.23 -12.72 0.51
CA SER A 132 -6.28 -11.87 1.70
C SER A 132 -6.87 -10.48 1.45
N LEU A 133 -6.76 -9.93 0.24
CA LEU A 133 -7.45 -8.68 -0.14
C LEU A 133 -8.96 -8.88 -0.04
N CYS A 134 -9.46 -10.05 -0.47
CA CYS A 134 -10.87 -10.37 -0.46
C CYS A 134 -11.45 -10.63 0.94
N LYS A 135 -10.62 -10.56 1.99
CA LYS A 135 -11.01 -10.71 3.40
C LYS A 135 -11.07 -9.37 4.14
N LEU A 136 -10.98 -8.25 3.41
CA LEU A 136 -11.12 -6.92 4.00
C LEU A 136 -12.58 -6.69 4.41
N PRO A 137 -12.87 -6.54 5.72
CA PRO A 137 -14.23 -6.62 6.22
C PRO A 137 -15.09 -5.41 5.84
N ASN A 138 -14.48 -4.26 5.57
CA ASN A 138 -15.20 -3.00 5.33
C ASN A 138 -15.04 -2.48 3.88
N LEU A 139 -14.49 -3.28 2.97
CA LEU A 139 -14.21 -2.80 1.61
C LEU A 139 -15.50 -2.67 0.81
N GLU A 140 -15.81 -1.45 0.39
CA GLU A 140 -17.02 -1.08 -0.34
C GLU A 140 -16.74 -0.83 -1.83
N VAL A 141 -15.56 -0.30 -2.15
CA VAL A 141 -15.20 0.09 -3.52
C VAL A 141 -13.81 -0.46 -3.86
N LEU A 142 -13.76 -1.32 -4.88
CA LEU A 142 -12.53 -1.91 -5.40
C LEU A 142 -12.38 -1.63 -6.89
N ILE A 143 -11.40 -0.79 -7.23
CA ILE A 143 -11.11 -0.37 -8.61
C ILE A 143 -9.74 -0.93 -9.01
N ILE A 144 -9.73 -1.89 -9.94
CA ILE A 144 -8.50 -2.57 -10.42
C ILE A 144 -8.46 -2.59 -11.96
N ASN A 145 -9.17 -1.67 -12.62
CA ASN A 145 -9.20 -1.60 -14.07
C ASN A 145 -7.86 -1.19 -14.69
N ASN A 146 -7.62 -1.57 -15.95
CA ASN A 146 -6.34 -1.36 -16.64
C ASN A 146 -5.15 -2.02 -15.91
N ASN A 147 -5.28 -3.33 -15.65
CA ASN A 147 -4.21 -4.18 -15.13
C ASN A 147 -3.98 -5.35 -16.10
N LYS A 148 -3.41 -6.45 -15.63
CA LYS A 148 -3.13 -7.68 -16.41
C LYS A 148 -3.75 -8.91 -15.73
N LEU A 149 -4.87 -8.73 -15.02
CA LEU A 149 -5.53 -9.81 -14.29
C LEU A 149 -6.06 -10.85 -15.28
N ILE A 150 -5.75 -12.12 -15.03
CA ILE A 150 -6.23 -13.26 -15.85
C ILE A 150 -7.47 -13.91 -15.21
N SER A 151 -7.62 -13.76 -13.90
CA SER A 151 -8.76 -14.26 -13.12
C SER A 151 -8.97 -13.42 -11.86
N LEU A 152 -10.11 -13.64 -11.20
CA LEU A 152 -10.36 -13.22 -9.82
C LEU A 152 -10.32 -14.45 -8.91
N PRO A 153 -9.83 -14.32 -7.66
CA PRO A 153 -9.89 -15.41 -6.69
C PRO A 153 -11.35 -15.72 -6.33
N GLU A 154 -11.63 -16.98 -5.97
CA GLU A 154 -12.95 -17.39 -5.49
C GLU A 154 -13.36 -16.63 -4.22
N GLU A 155 -12.38 -16.26 -3.41
CA GLU A 155 -12.56 -15.45 -2.21
C GLU A 155 -13.16 -14.08 -2.49
N ILE A 156 -13.25 -13.61 -3.75
CA ILE A 156 -13.94 -12.36 -4.08
C ILE A 156 -15.34 -12.28 -3.46
N GLY A 157 -16.04 -13.43 -3.33
CA GLY A 157 -17.36 -13.52 -2.69
C GLY A 157 -17.36 -13.27 -1.17
N GLN A 158 -16.19 -13.16 -0.52
CA GLN A 158 -16.03 -12.82 0.90
C GLN A 158 -16.00 -11.31 1.17
N LEU A 159 -15.98 -10.48 0.13
CA LEU A 159 -16.12 -9.03 0.26
C LEU A 159 -17.58 -8.64 0.50
N GLU A 160 -18.13 -9.03 1.66
CA GLU A 160 -19.56 -8.96 1.96
C GLU A 160 -20.14 -7.53 1.85
N ASN A 161 -19.33 -6.49 2.04
CA ASN A 161 -19.75 -5.09 1.96
C ASN A 161 -19.46 -4.42 0.60
N LEU A 162 -19.00 -5.18 -0.41
CA LEU A 162 -18.62 -4.60 -1.71
C LEU A 162 -19.84 -4.06 -2.46
N ILE A 163 -19.78 -2.78 -2.82
CA ILE A 163 -20.80 -2.04 -3.56
C ILE A 163 -20.38 -1.87 -5.03
N GLU A 164 -19.10 -1.61 -5.26
CA GLU A 164 -18.55 -1.38 -6.59
C GLU A 164 -17.28 -2.20 -6.84
N LEU A 165 -17.31 -2.95 -7.95
CA LEU A 165 -16.16 -3.67 -8.48
C LEU A 165 -15.92 -3.27 -9.93
N ASP A 166 -14.79 -2.60 -10.19
CA ASP A 166 -14.31 -2.33 -11.55
C ASP A 166 -13.03 -3.12 -11.84
N VAL A 167 -13.18 -4.14 -12.70
CA VAL A 167 -12.07 -4.97 -13.21
C VAL A 167 -11.97 -4.86 -14.73
N SER A 168 -12.52 -3.78 -15.31
CA SER A 168 -12.50 -3.56 -16.74
C SER A 168 -11.08 -3.40 -17.30
N SER A 169 -10.89 -3.67 -18.59
CA SER A 169 -9.57 -3.54 -19.25
C SER A 169 -8.50 -4.39 -18.54
N ASN A 170 -8.81 -5.68 -18.39
CA ASN A 170 -7.90 -6.73 -17.92
C ASN A 170 -7.95 -7.90 -18.93
N ASP A 171 -7.29 -9.01 -18.62
CA ASP A 171 -7.24 -10.21 -19.44
C ASP A 171 -8.10 -11.35 -18.86
N ILE A 172 -9.16 -11.01 -18.09
CA ILE A 172 -9.96 -11.99 -17.37
C ILE A 172 -10.74 -12.86 -18.35
N THR A 173 -10.58 -14.18 -18.26
CA THR A 173 -11.25 -15.14 -19.14
C THR A 173 -12.54 -15.72 -18.55
N GLN A 174 -12.61 -15.81 -17.22
CA GLN A 174 -13.76 -16.33 -16.48
C GLN A 174 -13.95 -15.57 -15.17
N LEU A 175 -15.20 -15.47 -14.72
CA LEU A 175 -15.53 -14.96 -13.38
C LEU A 175 -15.81 -16.14 -12.44
N PRO A 176 -15.38 -16.10 -11.18
CA PRO A 176 -15.79 -17.09 -10.18
C PRO A 176 -17.30 -16.97 -9.90
N TYR A 177 -18.00 -18.10 -9.71
CA TYR A 177 -19.45 -18.08 -9.40
C TYR A 177 -19.76 -17.39 -8.08
N GLN A 178 -18.77 -17.32 -7.18
CA GLN A 178 -18.80 -16.60 -5.91
C GLN A 178 -19.06 -15.10 -6.09
N ILE A 179 -18.86 -14.52 -7.28
CA ILE A 179 -19.28 -13.13 -7.53
C ILE A 179 -20.79 -12.92 -7.29
N GLY A 180 -21.59 -13.98 -7.45
CA GLY A 180 -23.02 -13.98 -7.15
C GLY A 180 -23.37 -13.95 -5.66
N THR A 181 -22.41 -14.13 -4.74
CA THR A 181 -22.64 -14.03 -3.29
C THR A 181 -22.55 -12.60 -2.76
N LEU A 182 -22.12 -11.65 -3.58
CA LEU A 182 -21.96 -10.24 -3.22
C LEU A 182 -23.32 -9.51 -3.19
N THR A 183 -24.04 -9.63 -2.08
CA THR A 183 -25.43 -9.12 -1.93
C THR A 183 -25.56 -7.59 -1.99
N TYR A 184 -24.48 -6.87 -1.65
CA TYR A 184 -24.44 -5.41 -1.69
C TYR A 184 -23.91 -4.84 -3.01
N LEU A 185 -23.42 -5.68 -3.94
CA LEU A 185 -22.88 -5.21 -5.20
C LEU A 185 -23.96 -4.51 -6.01
N ARG A 186 -23.66 -3.31 -6.49
CA ARG A 186 -24.53 -2.47 -7.33
C ARG A 186 -23.91 -2.20 -8.68
N THR A 187 -22.57 -2.11 -8.72
CA THR A 187 -21.82 -1.84 -9.95
C THR A 187 -20.78 -2.93 -10.15
N LEU A 188 -20.90 -3.65 -11.26
CA LEU A 188 -19.90 -4.59 -11.75
C LEU A 188 -19.47 -4.18 -13.15
N ASN A 189 -18.25 -3.66 -13.27
CA ASN A 189 -17.68 -3.31 -14.57
C ASN A 189 -16.61 -4.33 -14.99
N ILE A 190 -16.97 -5.13 -15.99
CA ILE A 190 -16.12 -6.20 -16.57
C ILE A 190 -15.78 -5.92 -18.03
N ARG A 191 -16.05 -4.71 -18.55
CA ARG A 191 -15.85 -4.34 -19.95
C ARG A 191 -14.37 -4.54 -20.36
N ARG A 192 -14.11 -4.88 -21.62
CA ARG A 192 -12.73 -5.04 -22.16
C ARG A 192 -11.94 -6.11 -21.39
N ASN A 193 -12.58 -7.24 -21.15
CA ASN A 193 -11.96 -8.51 -20.73
C ASN A 193 -12.16 -9.55 -21.84
N MET A 194 -11.73 -10.78 -21.59
CA MET A 194 -11.85 -11.93 -22.50
C MET A 194 -12.90 -12.95 -22.00
N ILE A 195 -13.93 -12.46 -21.30
CA ILE A 195 -14.98 -13.30 -20.71
C ILE A 195 -15.85 -13.88 -21.83
N ILE A 196 -15.86 -15.21 -21.93
CA ILE A 196 -16.62 -15.96 -22.95
C ILE A 196 -17.99 -16.43 -22.43
N GLU A 197 -18.10 -16.65 -21.12
CA GLU A 197 -19.29 -17.17 -20.47
C GLU A 197 -19.50 -16.48 -19.11
N LEU A 198 -20.76 -16.34 -18.72
CA LEU A 198 -21.10 -15.93 -17.36
C LEU A 198 -21.06 -17.16 -16.44
N PRO A 199 -20.63 -17.00 -15.18
CA PRO A 199 -20.57 -18.13 -14.27
C PRO A 199 -21.97 -18.68 -14.02
N THR A 200 -22.12 -20.00 -14.16
CA THR A 200 -23.32 -20.71 -13.74
C THR A 200 -23.30 -20.83 -12.22
N GLY A 201 -24.31 -20.28 -11.54
CA GLY A 201 -24.51 -20.50 -10.11
C GLY A 201 -24.69 -21.99 -9.80
N LYS A 202 -24.56 -22.36 -8.53
CA LYS A 202 -25.09 -23.64 -8.04
C LYS A 202 -26.58 -23.57 -7.84
#